data_AF-A0A1G9W4L8-F1
#
_entry.id   AF-A0A1G9W4L8-F1
#
_cell.length_a   1.000
_cell.length_b   1.000
_cell.length_c   1.000
_cell.angle_alpha   90.00
_cell.angle_beta   90.00
_cell.angle_gamma   90.00
#
_symmetry.space_group_name_H-M   'P 1'
#
loop_
_entity.id
_entity.type
_entity.pdbx_description
1 polymer ?
#
loop_
_entity_poly.entity_id
_entity_poly.type
_entity_poly.pdbx_seq_one_letter_code
_entity_poly.pdbx_strand_id
1 'polypeptide(L)'
;MLYHIVKPAYWYQCQPDEAYVPETFAEEGFIHLSTREQVAGVLERYYSGIRPLIALHLDESLLTAELRYEPSTNGELFPHLYGPLNRDAIVSTEEL
;
A
#
# COMPACT_ATOMS: atom_id res chain seq x y z
N MET A 1 -10.85 4.37 -4.00
CA MET A 1 -10.01 4.62 -2.81
C MET A 1 -9.32 3.33 -2.46
N LEU A 2 -8.00 3.35 -2.39
CA LEU A 2 -7.17 2.19 -2.11
C LEU A 2 -6.34 2.42 -0.84
N TYR A 3 -5.76 1.36 -0.31
CA TYR A 3 -5.02 1.37 0.94
C TYR A 3 -3.66 0.72 0.76
N HIS A 4 -2.62 1.32 1.32
CA HIS A 4 -1.32 0.69 1.50
C HIS A 4 -0.95 0.72 2.98
N ILE A 5 -0.61 -0.44 3.55
CA ILE A 5 -0.25 -0.56 4.96
C ILE A 5 1.27 -0.49 5.07
N VAL A 6 1.75 0.40 5.94
CA VAL A 6 3.19 0.64 6.13
C VAL A 6 3.58 0.58 7.60
N LYS A 7 4.84 0.21 7.84
CA LYS A 7 5.47 0.37 9.15
C LYS A 7 5.95 1.82 9.28
N PRO A 8 5.63 2.53 10.39
CA PRO A 8 6.03 3.93 10.56
C PRO A 8 7.53 4.14 10.46
N ALA A 9 8.32 3.20 10.99
CA ALA A 9 9.79 3.27 10.97
C ALA A 9 10.35 3.38 9.55
N TYR A 10 9.77 2.68 8.58
CA TYR A 10 10.20 2.75 7.18
C TYR A 10 9.59 3.96 6.47
N TRP A 11 8.28 4.18 6.65
CA TRP A 11 7.56 5.30 6.05
C TRP A 11 8.22 6.66 6.32
N TYR A 12 8.65 6.91 7.56
CA TYR A 12 9.29 8.17 7.94
C TYR A 12 10.77 8.28 7.51
N GLN A 13 11.41 7.19 7.08
CA GLN A 13 12.75 7.23 6.48
C GLN A 13 12.70 7.62 5.00
N CYS A 14 11.58 7.34 4.32
CA CYS A 14 11.40 7.73 2.93
C CYS A 14 11.31 9.25 2.80
N GLN A 15 11.96 9.82 1.78
CA GLN A 15 11.94 11.25 1.55
C GLN A 15 10.51 11.71 1.19
N PRO A 16 9.95 12.73 1.88
CA PRO A 16 8.56 13.16 1.66
C PRO A 16 8.34 13.78 0.29
N ASP A 17 9.39 14.32 -0.34
CA ASP A 17 9.34 14.96 -1.65
C ASP A 17 9.59 13.99 -2.83
N GLU A 18 9.87 12.72 -2.53
CA GLU A 18 10.09 11.67 -3.52
C GLU A 18 8.94 10.66 -3.55
N ALA A 19 8.73 10.01 -4.69
CA ALA A 19 7.79 8.92 -4.79
C ALA A 19 8.17 7.78 -3.82
N TYR A 20 7.16 7.18 -3.18
CA TYR A 20 7.35 6.13 -2.21
C TYR A 20 7.45 4.76 -2.90
N VAL A 21 8.36 3.91 -2.41
CA VAL A 21 8.39 2.48 -2.72
C VAL A 21 8.57 1.70 -1.41
N PRO A 22 7.88 0.55 -1.22
CA PRO A 22 8.11 -0.32 -0.06
C PRO A 22 9.47 -1.04 -0.15
N GLU A 23 9.95 -1.54 0.99
CA GLU A 23 11.19 -2.33 1.08
C GLU A 23 11.24 -3.51 0.10
N THR A 24 10.08 -4.14 -0.15
CA THR A 24 9.95 -5.32 -1.00
C THR A 24 9.88 -5.00 -2.50
N PHE A 25 9.78 -3.72 -2.89
CA PHE A 25 9.51 -3.32 -4.27
C PHE A 25 10.54 -3.84 -5.27
N ALA A 26 11.83 -3.86 -4.90
CA ALA A 26 12.89 -4.34 -5.77
C ALA A 26 12.80 -5.85 -6.07
N GLU A 27 12.20 -6.61 -5.16
CA GLU A 27 12.05 -8.08 -5.27
C GLU A 27 10.70 -8.45 -5.90
N GLU A 28 9.63 -7.75 -5.54
CA GLU A 28 8.26 -8.03 -5.99
C GLU A 28 7.91 -7.35 -7.32
N GLY A 29 8.46 -6.16 -7.57
CA GLY A 29 8.22 -5.38 -8.80
C GLY A 29 6.91 -4.59 -8.83
N PHE A 30 6.12 -4.61 -7.75
CA PHE A 30 4.90 -3.84 -7.59
C PHE A 30 4.62 -3.54 -6.11
N ILE A 31 3.70 -2.60 -5.84
CA ILE A 31 3.25 -2.25 -4.49
C ILE A 31 1.91 -2.92 -4.23
N HIS A 32 1.81 -3.71 -3.17
CA HIS A 32 0.55 -4.28 -2.71
C HIS A 32 -0.38 -3.19 -2.16
N LEU A 33 -1.54 -3.03 -2.80
CA LEU A 33 -2.63 -2.20 -2.32
C LEU A 33 -3.80 -3.09 -1.87
N SER A 34 -4.80 -2.47 -1.26
CA SER A 34 -6.03 -3.15 -0.82
C SER A 34 -7.23 -2.25 -1.06
N THR A 35 -8.40 -2.82 -1.33
CA THR A 35 -9.67 -2.11 -1.17
C THR A 35 -10.01 -1.98 0.32
N ARG A 36 -11.04 -1.20 0.67
CA ARG A 36 -11.45 -1.01 2.07
C ARG A 36 -11.82 -2.34 2.73
N GLU A 37 -12.54 -3.19 2.01
CA GLU A 37 -13.05 -4.48 2.49
C GLU A 37 -11.91 -5.48 2.75
N GLN A 38 -10.81 -5.33 2.02
CA GLN A 38 -9.62 -6.19 2.12
C GLN A 38 -8.72 -5.87 3.31
N VAL A 39 -8.72 -4.62 3.80
CA VAL A 39 -7.78 -4.14 4.84
C VAL A 39 -7.81 -5.03 6.08
N ALA A 40 -9.00 -5.36 6.61
CA ALA A 40 -9.11 -6.16 7.83
C ALA A 40 -8.46 -7.54 7.67
N GLY A 41 -8.70 -8.21 6.53
CA GLY A 41 -8.11 -9.52 6.23
C GLY A 41 -6.60 -9.46 5.97
N VAL A 42 -6.09 -8.35 5.43
CA VAL A 42 -4.64 -8.12 5.27
C VAL A 42 -3.98 -7.91 6.62
N LEU A 43 -4.57 -7.12 7.50
CA LEU A 43 -4.06 -6.90 8.85
C LEU A 43 -4.00 -8.18 9.66
N GLU A 44 -5.02 -9.02 9.58
CA GLU A 44 -5.06 -10.32 10.25
C GLU A 44 -4.00 -11.28 9.69
N ARG A 45 -3.87 -11.39 8.36
CA ARG A 45 -2.98 -12.38 7.73
C ARG A 45 -1.50 -12.02 7.80
N TYR A 46 -1.15 -10.75 7.63
CA TYR A 46 0.25 -10.32 7.45
C TYR A 46 0.79 -9.45 8.57
N TYR A 47 -0.10 -8.85 9.37
CA TYR A 47 0.28 -7.88 10.40
C TYR A 47 -0.23 -8.24 11.81
N SER A 48 -0.61 -9.50 12.03
CA SER A 48 -1.04 -9.98 13.34
C SER A 48 0.07 -9.80 14.38
N GLY A 49 -0.24 -9.10 15.48
CA GLY A 49 0.72 -8.76 16.53
C GLY A 49 1.76 -7.70 16.15
N ILE A 50 1.72 -7.15 14.93
CA ILE A 50 2.65 -6.11 14.47
C ILE A 50 2.01 -4.75 14.70
N ARG A 51 2.66 -3.91 15.50
CA ARG A 51 2.33 -2.51 15.74
C ARG A 51 3.60 -1.71 16.05
N PRO A 52 3.61 -0.38 15.80
CA PRO A 52 2.55 0.43 15.18
C PRO A 52 2.47 0.24 13.65
N LEU A 53 1.33 0.60 13.06
CA LEU A 53 1.08 0.58 11.60
C LEU A 53 0.37 1.86 11.18
N ILE A 54 0.56 2.25 9.91
CA ILE A 54 -0.17 3.33 9.27
C ILE A 54 -0.87 2.78 8.01
N ALA A 55 -2.13 3.14 7.81
CA ALA A 55 -2.79 3.04 6.51
C ALA A 55 -2.60 4.35 5.74
N LEU A 56 -2.00 4.25 4.55
CA LEU A 56 -2.03 5.30 3.55
C LEU A 56 -3.32 5.16 2.74
N HIS A 57 -4.12 6.22 2.66
CA HIS A 57 -5.35 6.25 1.87
C HIS A 57 -5.04 6.90 0.53
N LEU A 58 -5.35 6.18 -0.55
CA LEU A 58 -4.92 6.53 -1.91
C LEU A 58 -6.12 6.84 -2.82
N ASP A 59 -6.08 8.00 -3.46
CA ASP A 59 -6.98 8.29 -4.58
C ASP A 59 -6.44 7.62 -5.85
N GLU A 60 -7.17 6.59 -6.30
CA GLU A 60 -6.83 5.81 -7.49
C GLU A 60 -6.79 6.65 -8.76
N SER A 61 -7.56 7.75 -8.83
CA SER A 61 -7.58 8.65 -10.00
C SER A 61 -6.34 9.52 -10.13
N LEU A 62 -5.54 9.62 -9.07
CA LEU A 62 -4.29 10.38 -9.03
C LEU A 62 -3.06 9.49 -9.23
N LEU A 63 -3.21 8.17 -9.30
CA LEU A 63 -2.09 7.25 -9.49
C LEU A 63 -1.46 7.44 -10.87
N THR A 64 -0.14 7.64 -10.90
CA THR A 64 0.59 7.81 -12.16
C THR A 64 1.15 6.50 -12.72
N ALA A 65 1.32 5.49 -11.86
CA ALA A 65 1.80 4.16 -12.26
C ALA A 65 0.63 3.24 -12.63
N GLU A 66 0.94 2.18 -13.39
CA GLU A 66 -0.08 1.24 -13.84
C GLU A 66 -0.67 0.45 -12.66
N LEU A 67 -1.99 0.45 -12.54
CA LEU A 67 -2.71 -0.33 -11.54
C LEU A 67 -3.33 -1.58 -12.19
N ARG A 68 -3.07 -2.75 -11.60
CA ARG A 68 -3.67 -4.03 -12.04
C ARG A 68 -4.38 -4.71 -10.88
N TYR A 69 -5.50 -5.35 -11.18
CA TYR A 69 -6.20 -6.19 -10.22
C TYR A 69 -5.90 -7.66 -10.54
N GLU A 70 -5.22 -8.34 -9.63
CA GLU A 70 -4.70 -9.69 -9.86
C GLU A 70 -5.10 -10.64 -8.73
N PRO A 71 -5.33 -11.93 -9.05
CA PRO A 71 -5.75 -12.90 -8.04
C PRO A 71 -4.63 -13.16 -7.02
N SER A 72 -4.97 -13.00 -5.74
CA SER A 72 -4.13 -13.43 -4.62
C SER A 72 -4.36 -14.90 -4.27
N THR A 73 -3.67 -15.40 -3.25
CA THR A 73 -3.72 -16.81 -2.80
C THR A 73 -5.12 -17.29 -2.39
N ASN A 74 -6.02 -16.37 -2.02
CA ASN A 74 -7.43 -16.66 -1.71
C ASN A 74 -8.37 -16.55 -2.93
N GLY A 75 -7.85 -16.32 -4.14
CA GLY A 75 -8.63 -16.14 -5.36
C GLY A 75 -9.31 -14.77 -5.50
N GLU A 76 -9.14 -13.90 -4.52
CA GLU A 76 -9.65 -12.52 -4.55
C GLU A 76 -8.70 -11.63 -5.35
N LEU A 77 -9.24 -10.66 -6.09
CA LEU A 77 -8.44 -9.71 -6.85
C LEU A 77 -7.93 -8.58 -5.94
N PHE A 78 -6.61 -8.47 -5.82
CA PHE A 78 -5.94 -7.39 -5.11
C PHE A 78 -5.38 -6.36 -6.09
N PRO A 79 -5.47 -5.05 -5.77
CA PRO A 79 -4.84 -4.01 -6.56
C PRO A 79 -3.31 -4.02 -6.34
N HIS A 80 -2.56 -4.04 -7.43
CA HIS A 80 -1.10 -3.97 -7.47
C HIS A 80 -0.67 -2.77 -8.32
N LEU A 81 0.15 -1.89 -7.74
CA LEU A 81 0.69 -0.71 -8.43
C LEU A 81 2.08 -1.02 -8.99
N TYR A 82 2.22 -1.03 -10.31
CA TYR A 82 3.45 -1.32 -11.03
C TYR A 82 4.30 -0.08 -11.23
N GLY A 83 4.81 0.45 -10.11
CA GLY A 83 5.69 1.61 -10.10
C GLY A 83 5.74 2.29 -8.73
N PRO A 84 6.61 3.30 -8.57
CA PRO A 84 6.62 4.13 -7.38
C PRO A 84 5.28 4.80 -7.15
N LEU A 85 4.86 4.88 -5.88
CA LEU A 85 3.66 5.59 -5.45
C LEU A 85 3.96 7.09 -5.40
N ASN A 86 3.34 7.85 -6.30
CA ASN A 86 3.38 9.31 -6.29
C ASN A 86 2.68 9.87 -5.04
N ARG A 87 3.31 10.87 -4.40
CA ARG A 87 2.89 11.39 -3.07
C ARG A 87 1.55 12.10 -3.09
N ASP A 88 1.21 12.74 -4.20
CA ASP A 88 -0.06 13.44 -4.44
C ASP A 88 -1.26 12.49 -4.54
N ALA A 89 -1.04 11.18 -4.81
CA ALA A 89 -2.11 10.19 -4.68
C ALA A 89 -2.46 9.86 -3.22
N ILE A 90 -1.61 10.22 -2.26
CA ILE A 90 -1.83 9.94 -0.83
C ILE A 90 -2.65 11.07 -0.21
N VAL A 91 -3.95 10.84 -0.03
CA VAL A 91 -4.88 11.88 0.41
C VAL A 91 -5.04 11.97 1.93
N SER A 92 -4.72 10.89 2.66
CA SER A 92 -4.68 10.90 4.13
C SER A 92 -3.89 9.72 4.69
N THR A 93 -3.50 9.81 5.96
CA THR A 93 -2.86 8.74 6.73
C THR A 93 -3.64 8.46 8.01
N GLU A 94 -3.74 7.20 8.40
CA GLU A 94 -4.46 6.73 9.59
C GLU A 94 -3.58 5.77 10.40
N GLU A 95 -3.45 5.97 11.71
CA GLU A 95 -2.78 5.01 12.61
C GLU A 95 -3.72 3.83 12.93
N LEU A 96 -3.18 2.60 12.98
CA LEU A 96 -3.93 1.33 13.13
C LEU A 96 -3.55 0.48 14.35
#